data_AF-A0AAP5IAC6-F1
#
_entry.id   AF-A0AAP5IAC6-F1
#
_cell.length_a   1.000
_cell.length_b   1.000
_cell.length_c   1.000
_cell.angle_alpha   90.00
_cell.angle_beta   90.00
_cell.angle_gamma   90.00
#
_symmetry.space_group_name_H-M   'P 1'
#
loop_
_entity.id
_entity.type
_entity.pdbx_description
1 polymer ?
#
loop_
_entity_poly.entity_id
_entity_poly.type
_entity_poly.pdbx_seq_one_letter_code
_entity_poly.pdbx_strand_id
1 'polypeptide(L)'
;MLKRSRDFRTVNRVLGEQPRIGPFPADQVFPWTAIATVVYFICKAMLQASWLVTGLVIAWGWATWWTLTSNKTWLSKFVGVPRISRGYKSFYSLVQQPETPEPSSRKIVRRRK
;
A
#
# COMPACT_ATOMS: atom_id res chain seq x y z
N MET A 1 -4.10 -25.35 37.59
CA MET A 1 -3.64 -24.57 36.43
C MET A 1 -4.48 -24.97 35.22
N LEU A 2 -5.52 -24.21 34.87
CA LEU A 2 -6.41 -24.55 33.75
C LEU A 2 -5.80 -24.08 32.43
N LYS A 3 -5.49 -25.03 31.55
CA LYS A 3 -4.86 -24.83 30.25
C LYS A 3 -5.91 -24.28 29.28
N ARG A 4 -5.94 -22.96 29.09
CA ARG A 4 -6.87 -22.28 28.17
C ARG A 4 -6.47 -22.61 26.72
N SER A 5 -7.23 -23.49 26.07
CA SER A 5 -7.15 -23.73 24.63
C SER A 5 -7.46 -22.41 23.90
N ARG A 6 -6.50 -21.93 23.11
CA ARG A 6 -6.69 -20.76 22.24
C ARG A 6 -7.48 -21.24 21.02
N ASP A 7 -8.79 -21.04 21.02
CA ASP A 7 -9.61 -21.23 19.83
C ASP A 7 -9.23 -20.17 18.79
N PHE A 8 -8.76 -20.63 17.63
CA PHE A 8 -8.54 -19.77 16.49
C PHE A 8 -9.91 -19.34 15.95
N ARG A 9 -10.28 -18.06 16.11
CA ARG A 9 -11.44 -17.53 15.37
C ARG A 9 -11.11 -17.46 13.89
N THR A 10 -11.92 -18.11 13.07
CA THR A 10 -11.92 -17.92 11.62
C THR A 10 -12.36 -16.49 11.30
N VAL A 11 -11.42 -15.64 10.91
CA VAL A 11 -11.73 -14.33 10.32
C VAL A 11 -12.20 -14.53 8.88
N ASN A 12 -13.07 -13.65 8.40
CA ASN A 12 -13.62 -13.72 7.05
C ASN A 12 -12.48 -13.59 6.03
N ARG A 13 -12.21 -14.67 5.29
CA ARG A 13 -11.05 -14.80 4.38
C ARG A 13 -11.02 -13.73 3.28
N VAL A 14 -12.19 -13.17 3.00
CA VAL A 14 -12.43 -12.08 2.04
C VAL A 14 -11.78 -10.74 2.45
N LEU A 15 -11.45 -10.52 3.73
CA LEU A 15 -10.85 -9.24 4.15
C LEU A 15 -9.46 -8.96 3.53
N GLY A 16 -8.76 -9.99 3.01
CA GLY A 16 -7.43 -9.85 2.42
C GLY A 16 -7.31 -10.29 0.96
N GLU A 17 -8.37 -10.83 0.37
CA GLU A 17 -8.35 -11.27 -1.03
C GLU A 17 -8.69 -10.10 -1.95
N GLN A 18 -7.72 -9.69 -2.78
CA GLN A 18 -8.00 -8.75 -3.86
C GLN A 18 -8.95 -9.41 -4.87
N PRO A 19 -9.97 -8.70 -5.38
CA PRO A 19 -10.85 -9.23 -6.41
C PRO A 19 -10.02 -9.52 -7.67
N ARG A 20 -9.99 -10.78 -8.09
CA ARG A 20 -9.31 -11.22 -9.31
C ARG A 20 -10.37 -11.55 -10.35
N ILE A 21 -10.29 -10.93 -11.52
CA ILE A 21 -11.12 -11.29 -12.68
C ILE A 21 -10.26 -12.24 -13.53
N GLY A 22 -10.42 -13.54 -13.30
CA GLY A 22 -9.64 -14.58 -13.99
C GLY A 22 -8.14 -14.57 -13.61
N PRO A 23 -7.22 -14.86 -14.55
CA PRO A 23 -5.78 -14.92 -14.26
C PRO A 23 -5.13 -13.55 -14.00
N PHE A 24 -5.86 -12.46 -14.27
CA PHE A 24 -5.38 -11.09 -14.10
C PHE A 24 -6.05 -10.42 -12.89
N PRO A 25 -5.30 -9.65 -12.08
CA PRO A 25 -5.90 -8.87 -10.99
C PRO A 25 -6.84 -7.80 -11.58
N ALA A 26 -8.07 -7.71 -11.06
CA ALA A 26 -9.09 -6.78 -11.59
C ALA A 26 -8.64 -5.31 -11.53
N ASP A 27 -7.79 -4.99 -10.55
CA ASP A 27 -7.19 -3.67 -10.34
C ASP A 27 -6.35 -3.15 -11.52
N GLN A 28 -5.99 -3.99 -12.50
CA GLN A 28 -5.19 -3.57 -13.67
C GLN A 28 -6.03 -3.11 -14.87
N VAL A 29 -7.31 -3.47 -14.93
CA VAL A 29 -8.18 -3.12 -16.07
C VAL A 29 -8.45 -1.61 -16.09
N PHE A 30 -8.79 -1.04 -14.94
CA PHE A 30 -9.09 0.39 -14.78
C PHE A 30 -7.95 1.31 -15.28
N PRO A 31 -6.69 1.14 -14.84
CA PRO A 31 -5.60 1.98 -15.32
C PRO A 31 -5.28 1.78 -16.81
N TRP A 32 -5.39 0.57 -17.36
CA TRP A 32 -5.18 0.36 -18.79
C TRP A 32 -6.23 1.07 -19.64
N THR A 33 -7.50 1.03 -19.22
CA THR A 33 -8.58 1.75 -19.90
C THR A 33 -8.37 3.26 -19.79
N ALA A 34 -7.98 3.77 -18.61
CA ALA A 34 -7.72 5.20 -18.42
C ALA A 34 -6.56 5.69 -19.30
N ILE A 35 -5.45 4.96 -19.36
CA ILE A 35 -4.30 5.29 -20.21
C ILE A 35 -4.71 5.26 -21.69
N ALA A 36 -5.44 4.23 -22.13
CA ALA A 36 -5.90 4.14 -23.50
C ALA A 36 -6.81 5.31 -23.88
N THR A 37 -7.76 5.68 -23.02
CA THR A 37 -8.66 6.83 -23.26
C THR A 37 -7.89 8.16 -23.32
N VAL A 38 -6.98 8.40 -22.36
CA VAL A 38 -6.18 9.64 -22.32
C VAL A 38 -5.28 9.76 -23.55
N VAL A 39 -4.55 8.68 -23.90
CA VAL A 39 -3.66 8.67 -25.07
C VAL A 39 -4.46 8.80 -26.36
N TYR A 40 -5.60 8.12 -26.49
CA TYR A 40 -6.47 8.27 -27.65
C TYR A 40 -6.95 9.72 -27.79
N PHE A 41 -7.39 10.35 -26.70
CA PHE A 41 -7.83 11.74 -26.74
C PHE A 41 -6.68 12.68 -27.17
N ILE A 42 -5.48 12.54 -26.59
CA ILE A 42 -4.34 13.38 -26.94
C ILE A 42 -3.90 13.15 -28.40
N CYS A 43 -3.67 11.90 -28.79
CA CYS A 43 -3.11 11.59 -30.10
C CYS A 43 -4.13 11.79 -31.24
N LYS A 44 -5.40 11.42 -31.05
CA LYS A 44 -6.42 11.52 -32.12
C LYS A 44 -7.19 12.83 -32.08
N ALA A 45 -7.55 13.35 -30.91
CA ALA A 45 -8.36 14.58 -30.83
C ALA A 45 -7.49 15.84 -30.94
N MET A 46 -6.27 15.86 -30.38
CA MET A 46 -5.41 17.05 -30.44
C MET A 46 -4.41 17.02 -31.59
N LEU A 47 -3.73 15.88 -31.81
CA LEU A 47 -2.61 15.79 -32.75
C LEU A 47 -2.97 15.22 -34.14
N GLN A 48 -4.21 14.74 -34.33
CA GLN A 48 -4.66 14.02 -35.54
C GLN A 48 -3.67 12.95 -36.02
N ALA A 49 -2.98 12.30 -35.08
CA ALA A 49 -1.92 11.35 -35.39
C ALA A 49 -2.47 10.10 -36.11
N SER A 50 -1.58 9.42 -36.84
CA SER A 50 -1.93 8.15 -37.49
C SER A 50 -2.32 7.10 -36.45
N TRP A 51 -3.15 6.15 -36.87
CA TRP A 51 -3.57 5.03 -36.00
C TRP A 51 -2.39 4.19 -35.50
N LEU A 52 -1.34 4.08 -36.31
CA LEU A 52 -0.11 3.37 -35.94
C LEU A 52 0.60 4.06 -34.78
N VAL A 53 0.81 5.39 -34.88
CA VAL A 53 1.43 6.17 -33.80
C VAL A 53 0.59 6.10 -32.52
N THR A 54 -0.72 6.22 -32.65
CA THR A 54 -1.64 6.14 -31.51
C THR A 54 -1.54 4.78 -30.80
N GLY A 55 -1.54 3.68 -31.56
CA GLY A 55 -1.38 2.34 -31.01
C GLY A 55 -0.02 2.11 -30.34
N LEU A 56 1.05 2.66 -30.91
CA LEU A 56 2.40 2.54 -30.37
C LEU A 56 2.56 3.29 -29.03
N VAL A 57 1.95 4.49 -28.92
CA VAL A 57 1.93 5.25 -27.66
C VAL A 57 1.07 4.57 -26.61
N ILE A 58 -0.08 3.97 -26.98
CA ILE A 58 -0.90 3.19 -26.04
C ILE A 58 -0.12 1.97 -25.53
N ALA A 59 0.51 1.21 -26.43
CA ALA A 59 1.34 0.07 -26.07
C ALA A 59 2.49 0.46 -25.14
N TRP A 60 3.13 1.59 -25.40
CA TRP A 60 4.16 2.14 -24.52
C TRP A 60 3.59 2.58 -23.15
N GLY A 61 2.42 3.22 -23.13
CA GLY A 61 1.72 3.58 -21.90
C GLY A 61 1.41 2.35 -21.05
N TRP A 62 0.95 1.26 -21.67
CA TRP A 62 0.75 -0.02 -20.98
C TRP A 62 2.05 -0.60 -20.44
N ALA A 63 3.13 -0.62 -21.23
CA ALA A 63 4.43 -1.12 -20.79
C ALA A 63 5.01 -0.32 -19.60
N THR A 64 4.84 1.00 -19.63
CA THR A 64 5.26 1.90 -18.55
C THR A 64 4.46 1.63 -17.28
N TRP A 65 3.14 1.48 -17.41
CA TRP A 65 2.27 1.14 -16.28
C TRP A 65 2.59 -0.22 -15.68
N TRP A 66 2.85 -1.22 -16.52
CA TRP A 66 3.33 -2.53 -16.09
C TRP A 66 4.63 -2.43 -15.30
N THR A 67 5.58 -1.63 -15.76
CA THR A 67 6.86 -1.44 -15.07
C THR A 67 6.67 -0.79 -13.69
N LEU A 68 5.77 0.19 -13.58
CA LEU A 68 5.45 0.86 -12.32
C LEU A 68 4.70 -0.04 -11.33
N THR A 69 3.80 -0.90 -11.83
CA THR A 69 2.94 -1.75 -10.98
C THR A 69 3.48 -3.15 -10.72
N SER A 70 4.48 -3.60 -11.47
CA SER A 70 5.10 -4.93 -11.35
C SER A 70 5.67 -5.21 -9.95
N ASN A 71 6.00 -4.17 -9.18
CA ASN A 71 6.47 -4.35 -7.82
C ASN A 71 5.77 -3.40 -6.84
N LYS A 72 4.90 -3.96 -5.98
CA LYS A 72 4.21 -3.22 -4.90
C LYS A 72 5.18 -2.46 -3.98
N THR A 73 6.47 -2.82 -3.99
CA THR A 73 7.53 -2.16 -3.19
C THR A 73 8.46 -1.25 -4.00
N TRP A 74 8.21 -1.05 -5.30
CA TRP A 74 9.11 -0.25 -6.16
C TRP A 74 9.25 1.19 -5.64
N LEU A 75 8.13 1.83 -5.29
CA LEU A 75 8.12 3.18 -4.73
C LEU A 75 8.65 3.23 -3.29
N SER A 76 8.48 2.16 -2.50
CA SER A 76 9.03 2.09 -1.15
C SER A 76 10.56 1.97 -1.12
N LYS A 77 11.22 1.64 -2.24
CA LYS A 77 12.69 1.68 -2.31
C LYS A 77 13.25 3.10 -2.23
N PHE A 78 12.46 4.11 -2.59
CA PHE A 78 12.85 5.53 -2.47
C PHE A 78 12.54 6.11 -1.09
N VAL A 79 11.76 5.40 -0.28
CA VAL A 79 11.55 5.74 1.13
C VAL A 79 12.61 5.01 1.93
N GLY A 80 13.56 5.75 2.52
CA GLY A 80 14.54 5.17 3.42
C GLY A 80 13.83 4.39 4.53
N VAL A 81 14.05 3.08 4.60
CA VAL A 81 13.48 2.25 5.67
C VAL A 81 13.94 2.82 7.02
N PRO A 82 13.03 3.15 7.94
CA PRO A 82 13.42 3.61 9.25
C PRO A 82 14.15 2.46 9.96
N ARG A 83 15.46 2.60 10.19
CA ARG A 83 16.26 1.66 10.99
C ARG A 83 15.89 1.80 12.46
N ILE A 84 14.72 1.30 12.85
CA ILE A 84 14.34 1.17 14.25
C ILE A 84 15.02 -0.10 14.76
N SER A 85 16.29 0.01 15.18
CA SER A 85 17.05 -1.15 15.70
C SER A 85 16.64 -1.54 17.12
N ARG A 86 15.97 -0.63 17.85
CA ARG A 86 15.51 -0.86 19.23
C ARG A 86 14.18 -0.16 19.48
N GLY A 87 13.09 -0.92 19.38
CA GLY A 87 11.78 -0.53 19.91
C GLY A 87 11.51 -1.25 21.22
N TYR A 88 11.63 -0.55 22.35
CA TYR A 88 11.16 -1.07 23.64
C TYR A 88 9.71 -0.64 23.84
N LYS A 89 8.77 -1.58 23.82
CA LYS A 89 7.39 -1.34 24.21
C LYS A 89 7.12 -2.08 25.52
N SER A 90 6.60 -1.38 26.52
CA SER A 90 6.12 -2.03 27.74
C SER A 90 5.03 -3.05 27.41
N PHE A 91 5.11 -4.22 28.04
CA PHE A 91 4.09 -5.25 27.89
C PHE A 91 2.78 -4.77 28.52
N TYR A 92 1.70 -4.75 27.73
CA TYR A 92 0.35 -4.46 28.21
C TYR A 92 -0.45 -5.76 28.21
N SER A 93 -0.96 -6.15 29.38
CA SER A 93 -1.88 -7.29 29.50
C SER A 93 -3.24 -6.91 28.92
N LEU A 94 -3.81 -7.76 28.06
CA LEU A 94 -5.18 -7.55 27.53
C LEU A 94 -6.27 -7.96 28.53
N VAL A 95 -5.90 -8.68 29.60
CA VAL A 95 -6.82 -9.15 30.65
C VAL A 95 -6.94 -8.14 31.78
N GLN A 96 -5.87 -7.40 32.03
CA GLN A 96 -5.85 -6.25 32.92
C GLN A 96 -5.44 -5.07 32.08
N GLN A 97 -6.43 -4.40 31.47
CA GLN A 97 -6.19 -3.13 30.82
C GLN A 97 -5.70 -2.17 31.91
N PRO A 98 -4.40 -1.82 31.97
CA PRO A 98 -4.00 -0.81 32.92
C PRO A 98 -4.69 0.48 32.49
N GLU A 99 -5.27 1.20 33.44
CA GLU A 99 -5.79 2.53 33.17
C GLU A 99 -4.68 3.33 32.48
N THR A 100 -5.05 3.99 31.38
CA THR A 100 -4.16 4.77 30.54
C THR A 100 -3.18 5.52 31.44
N PRO A 101 -1.87 5.25 31.38
CA PRO A 101 -0.95 6.05 32.16
C PRO A 101 -1.05 7.46 31.58
N GLU A 102 -1.72 8.34 32.33
CA GLU A 102 -1.74 9.76 32.04
C GLU A 102 -0.31 10.19 31.77
N PRO A 103 -0.07 11.04 30.75
CA PRO A 103 1.27 11.48 30.43
C PRO A 103 1.83 12.17 31.68
N SER A 104 2.64 11.43 32.44
CA SER A 104 3.34 11.97 33.59
C SER A 104 4.17 13.13 33.06
N SER A 105 3.73 14.34 33.38
CA SER A 105 4.44 15.58 33.16
C SER A 105 5.77 15.50 33.89
N ARG A 106 6.74 14.82 33.28
CA ARG A 106 8.13 14.83 33.72
C ARG A 106 8.59 16.27 33.59
N LYS A 107 8.56 16.99 34.71
CA LYS A 107 9.20 18.31 34.85
C LYS A 107 10.65 18.11 34.45
N ILE A 108 11.03 18.65 33.29
CA ILE A 108 12.40 18.71 32.84
C ILE A 108 13.15 19.59 33.84
N VAL A 109 13.81 18.99 34.82
CA VAL A 109 14.72 19.70 35.71
C VAL A 109 15.97 20.00 34.89
N ARG A 110 16.00 21.21 34.32
CA ARG A 110 17.22 21.76 33.69
C ARG A 110 18.27 21.93 34.77
N ARG A 111 19.17 20.95 34.91
CA ARG A 111 20.44 21.15 35.63
C ARG A 111 21.30 22.10 34.80
N ARG A 112 21.41 23.35 35.26
CA ARG A 112 22.45 24.28 34.80
C ARG A 112 23.80 23.82 35.38
N LYS A 113 24.79 23.67 34.51
CA LYS A 113 26.21 23.82 34.81
C LYS A 113 26.83 24.58 33.66
#